data_AF-A0A0S8DNH9-F1
#
_entry.id   AF-A0A0S8DNH9-F1
#
_cell.length_a   1.000
_cell.length_b   1.000
_cell.length_c   1.000
_cell.angle_alpha   90.00
_cell.angle_beta   90.00
_cell.angle_gamma   90.00
#
_symmetry.space_group_name_H-M   'P 1'
#
loop_
_entity.id
_entity.type
_entity.pdbx_description
1 polymer ?
#
loop_
_entity_poly.entity_id
_entity_poly.type
_entity_poly.pdbx_seq_one_letter_code
_entity_poly.pdbx_strand_id
1 'polypeptide(L)'
;MRALSDSTQQDTTVTDVTATIDSSGRQAALLSAFFGLDNGLPDISDKGICRGAAEADGMPVIFSHEIDTETMQAGDFRVVAESGSVGEINCVTPAPANDPGEIRTILVVGEYGSAENQPTSVQIVGNLLSKDGQLNFRGVQSSVIALEVGPTLVWSEVVPERDWELGKPATPLPFGGGDRCPIGTQQVVRVTWAGGVTKPGGEEIDDNEREAYRVTMSFGDEGEAELVPYAIGDRGDGDNNHLLCLDRAGLPLRVDFPAGLVTDPREDLNPSTRIEVTMY
;
A
#
# COMPACT_ATOMS: atom_id res chain seq x y z
N MET A 1 13.85 -8.74 -17.21
CA MET A 1 12.89 -8.29 -16.19
C MET A 1 11.56 -8.15 -16.89
N ARG A 2 10.54 -8.90 -16.48
CA ARG A 2 9.16 -8.65 -16.95
C ARG A 2 8.81 -7.23 -16.50
N ALA A 3 8.12 -6.45 -17.33
CA ALA A 3 7.60 -5.17 -16.85
C ALA A 3 6.68 -5.48 -15.66
N LEU A 4 6.93 -4.86 -14.50
CA LEU A 4 6.01 -4.93 -13.36
C LEU A 4 4.73 -4.14 -13.66
N SER A 5 4.79 -3.25 -14.66
CA SER A 5 3.66 -2.49 -15.16
C SER A 5 2.94 -3.18 -16.32
N ASP A 6 1.62 -3.00 -16.37
CA ASP A 6 0.77 -3.36 -17.51
C ASP A 6 -0.04 -2.15 -17.98
N SER A 7 -0.09 -1.95 -19.31
CA SER A 7 -0.80 -0.85 -19.99
C SER A 7 -1.97 -1.35 -20.86
N THR A 8 -2.30 -2.63 -20.77
CA THR A 8 -3.34 -3.26 -21.57
C THR A 8 -4.71 -2.71 -21.17
N GLN A 9 -5.43 -2.12 -22.12
CA GLN A 9 -6.71 -1.44 -21.88
C GLN A 9 -7.92 -2.38 -21.86
N GLN A 10 -7.71 -3.68 -22.08
CA GLN A 10 -8.77 -4.68 -22.11
C GLN A 10 -8.44 -5.76 -21.09
N ASP A 11 -9.47 -6.18 -20.35
CA ASP A 11 -9.41 -7.40 -19.56
C ASP A 11 -9.17 -8.59 -20.51
N THR A 12 -8.04 -9.26 -20.33
CA THR A 12 -7.68 -10.48 -21.08
C THR A 12 -7.71 -11.73 -20.22
N THR A 13 -8.04 -11.58 -18.93
CA THR A 13 -8.06 -12.63 -17.94
C THR A 13 -9.31 -13.51 -18.11
N VAL A 14 -9.09 -14.72 -18.64
CA VAL A 14 -10.13 -15.75 -18.74
C VAL A 14 -10.06 -16.64 -17.50
N THR A 15 -11.14 -16.67 -16.72
CA THR A 15 -11.19 -17.40 -15.45
C THR A 15 -12.62 -17.85 -15.11
N ASP A 16 -12.72 -18.99 -14.42
CA ASP A 16 -13.96 -19.47 -13.79
C ASP A 16 -14.04 -19.06 -12.31
N VAL A 17 -13.03 -18.36 -11.78
CA VAL A 17 -12.98 -17.89 -10.40
C VAL A 17 -14.00 -16.76 -10.22
N THR A 18 -15.01 -17.05 -9.41
CA THR A 18 -16.10 -16.13 -9.06
C THR A 18 -16.22 -15.90 -7.56
N ALA A 19 -15.43 -16.60 -6.75
CA ALA A 19 -15.41 -16.42 -5.32
C ALA A 19 -14.88 -15.03 -4.97
N THR A 20 -15.53 -14.38 -4.01
CA THR A 20 -15.15 -13.05 -3.51
C THR A 20 -14.93 -13.07 -1.99
N ILE A 21 -14.98 -14.24 -1.36
CA ILE A 21 -14.76 -14.44 0.08
C ILE A 21 -13.83 -15.63 0.24
N ASP A 22 -12.77 -15.46 1.04
CA ASP A 22 -11.82 -16.55 1.32
C ASP A 22 -12.36 -17.56 2.34
N SER A 23 -11.58 -18.61 2.60
CA SER A 23 -11.95 -19.66 3.55
C SER A 23 -12.06 -19.20 5.01
N SER A 24 -11.47 -18.04 5.35
CA SER A 24 -11.55 -17.42 6.68
C SER A 24 -12.75 -16.48 6.82
N GLY A 25 -13.46 -16.20 5.73
CA GLY A 25 -14.59 -15.27 5.67
C GLY A 25 -14.20 -13.84 5.30
N ARG A 26 -12.94 -13.59 4.90
CA ARG A 26 -12.48 -12.26 4.50
C ARG A 26 -12.89 -11.98 3.06
N GLN A 27 -13.50 -10.81 2.86
CA GLN A 27 -13.99 -10.35 1.57
C GLN A 27 -12.85 -9.81 0.70
N ALA A 28 -12.88 -10.13 -0.59
CA ALA A 28 -12.14 -9.41 -1.63
C ALA A 28 -12.72 -7.99 -1.71
N ALA A 29 -11.93 -7.02 -1.26
CA ALA A 29 -12.26 -5.60 -1.20
C ALA A 29 -11.06 -4.72 -1.53
N LEU A 30 -11.35 -3.49 -1.95
CA LEU A 30 -10.41 -2.36 -1.89
C LEU A 30 -10.48 -1.76 -0.50
N LEU A 31 -9.34 -1.69 0.19
CA LEU A 31 -9.21 -1.08 1.51
C LEU A 31 -9.11 0.44 1.41
N SER A 32 -8.41 0.94 0.39
CA SER A 32 -8.31 2.36 0.11
C SER A 32 -7.90 2.63 -1.33
N ALA A 33 -8.17 3.85 -1.77
CA ALA A 33 -7.58 4.45 -2.95
C ALA A 33 -7.29 5.90 -2.60
N PHE A 34 -6.04 6.35 -2.78
CA PHE A 34 -5.63 7.70 -2.39
C PHE A 34 -5.11 8.45 -3.59
N PHE A 35 -5.81 9.52 -3.99
CA PHE A 35 -5.30 10.40 -5.03
C PHE A 35 -4.16 11.23 -4.43
N GLY A 36 -2.96 10.67 -4.44
CA GLY A 36 -1.79 11.25 -3.76
C GLY A 36 -0.91 12.11 -4.65
N LEU A 37 -1.10 12.06 -5.97
CA LEU A 37 -0.38 12.87 -6.94
C LEU A 37 -1.33 13.29 -8.07
N ASP A 38 -1.46 14.59 -8.27
CA ASP A 38 -2.17 15.25 -9.37
C ASP A 38 -1.13 15.79 -10.34
N ASN A 39 -1.01 15.16 -11.52
CA ASN A 39 0.08 15.37 -12.48
C ASN A 39 1.49 15.42 -11.84
N GLY A 40 1.71 14.66 -10.78
CA GLY A 40 2.84 14.83 -9.85
C GLY A 40 3.91 13.74 -9.90
N LEU A 41 3.74 12.71 -10.73
CA LEU A 41 4.74 11.65 -10.85
C LEU A 41 6.05 12.20 -11.47
N PRO A 42 7.22 11.82 -10.92
CA PRO A 42 8.50 12.38 -11.36
C PRO A 42 8.87 11.93 -12.77
N ASP A 43 9.65 12.75 -13.50
CA ASP A 43 10.10 12.48 -14.88
C ASP A 43 10.71 11.09 -15.09
N ILE A 44 11.36 10.55 -14.06
CA ILE A 44 12.00 9.23 -14.13
C ILE A 44 10.97 8.09 -14.25
N SER A 45 9.72 8.32 -13.87
CA SER A 45 8.61 7.36 -13.93
C SER A 45 8.35 6.87 -15.36
N ASP A 46 8.60 7.70 -16.36
CA ASP A 46 8.48 7.32 -17.78
C ASP A 46 9.39 6.15 -18.18
N LYS A 47 10.51 6.00 -17.47
CA LYS A 47 11.50 4.93 -17.68
C LYS A 47 11.40 3.85 -16.61
N GLY A 48 11.03 4.22 -15.38
CA GLY A 48 10.99 3.34 -14.22
C GLY A 48 9.68 2.56 -14.06
N ILE A 49 8.56 3.13 -14.53
CA ILE A 49 7.22 2.56 -14.38
C ILE A 49 6.65 2.17 -15.74
N CYS A 50 6.22 3.13 -16.54
CA CYS A 50 5.66 2.90 -17.87
C CYS A 50 5.75 4.19 -18.69
N ARG A 51 5.64 4.08 -20.03
CA ARG A 51 5.65 5.26 -20.90
C ARG A 51 4.37 6.08 -20.66
N GLY A 52 4.51 7.38 -20.44
CA GLY A 52 3.40 8.29 -20.11
C GLY A 52 3.10 8.34 -18.61
N ALA A 53 4.04 7.91 -17.76
CA ALA A 53 3.91 8.02 -16.31
C ALA A 53 4.54 9.31 -15.76
N ALA A 54 5.47 9.94 -16.48
CA ALA A 54 5.99 11.24 -16.09
C ALA A 54 4.87 12.28 -16.11
N GLU A 55 4.78 13.10 -15.05
CA GLU A 55 3.77 14.16 -14.89
C GLU A 55 2.31 13.66 -14.93
N ALA A 56 2.09 12.36 -14.80
CA ALA A 56 0.75 11.78 -14.71
C ALA A 56 0.25 11.75 -13.25
N ASP A 57 -1.04 11.48 -13.09
CA ASP A 57 -1.65 11.19 -11.80
C ASP A 57 -1.11 9.89 -11.20
N GLY A 58 -0.98 9.86 -9.88
CA GLY A 58 -0.57 8.69 -9.11
C GLY A 58 -1.53 8.37 -7.97
N MET A 59 -2.14 7.20 -8.02
CA MET A 59 -3.10 6.74 -7.01
C MET A 59 -2.78 5.31 -6.57
N PRO A 60 -2.12 5.13 -5.42
CA PRO A 60 -2.05 3.82 -4.78
C PRO A 60 -3.46 3.34 -4.40
N VAL A 61 -3.77 2.13 -4.85
CA VAL A 61 -4.98 1.37 -4.51
C VAL A 61 -4.56 0.16 -3.71
N ILE A 62 -5.08 0.02 -2.49
CA ILE A 62 -4.70 -1.04 -1.56
C ILE A 62 -5.82 -2.08 -1.52
N PHE A 63 -5.45 -3.32 -1.80
CA PHE A 63 -6.35 -4.47 -1.81
C PHE A 63 -6.28 -5.23 -0.48
N SER A 64 -7.39 -5.85 -0.10
CA SER A 64 -7.46 -6.76 1.06
C SER A 64 -6.52 -7.98 0.95
N HIS A 65 -6.20 -8.42 -0.26
CA HIS A 65 -5.33 -9.57 -0.52
C HIS A 65 -4.23 -9.17 -1.51
N GLU A 66 -3.09 -9.86 -1.48
CA GLU A 66 -2.10 -9.68 -2.54
C GLU A 66 -2.69 -10.06 -3.89
N ILE A 67 -2.28 -9.36 -4.94
CA ILE A 67 -2.79 -9.48 -6.30
C ILE A 67 -1.91 -10.42 -7.12
N ASP A 68 -2.54 -11.22 -7.98
CA ASP A 68 -1.85 -11.90 -9.07
C ASP A 68 -1.60 -10.90 -10.21
N THR A 69 -0.36 -10.43 -10.31
CA THR A 69 0.05 -9.43 -11.29
C THR A 69 -0.01 -9.93 -12.73
N GLU A 70 -0.13 -11.25 -12.97
CA GLU A 70 -0.35 -11.77 -14.32
C GLU A 70 -1.78 -11.53 -14.82
N THR A 71 -2.73 -11.32 -13.90
CA THR A 71 -4.13 -11.03 -14.21
C THR A 71 -4.45 -9.54 -14.22
N MET A 72 -3.48 -8.70 -13.88
CA MET A 72 -3.64 -7.27 -13.70
C MET A 72 -3.38 -6.51 -15.01
N GLN A 73 -4.40 -5.81 -15.49
CA GLN A 73 -4.32 -4.92 -16.65
C GLN A 73 -4.85 -3.52 -16.34
N ALA A 74 -4.35 -2.51 -17.06
CA ALA A 74 -4.82 -1.12 -16.89
C ALA A 74 -6.35 -0.98 -17.09
N GLY A 75 -6.90 -1.73 -18.05
CA GLY A 75 -8.32 -1.77 -18.37
C GLY A 75 -9.22 -2.39 -17.29
N ASP A 76 -8.64 -3.03 -16.27
CA ASP A 76 -9.40 -3.58 -15.15
C ASP A 76 -9.86 -2.49 -14.17
N PHE A 77 -9.27 -1.30 -14.24
CA PHE A 77 -9.54 -0.20 -13.34
C PHE A 77 -10.39 0.86 -14.01
N ARG A 78 -11.39 1.35 -13.27
CA ARG A 78 -12.22 2.48 -13.68
C ARG A 78 -12.23 3.52 -12.58
N VAL A 79 -11.73 4.71 -12.90
CA VAL A 79 -11.72 5.86 -11.99
C VAL A 79 -12.72 6.90 -12.49
N VAL A 80 -13.53 7.44 -11.59
CA VAL A 80 -14.56 8.43 -11.90
C VAL A 80 -14.35 9.69 -11.06
N ALA A 81 -14.23 10.83 -11.72
CA ALA A 81 -14.11 12.14 -11.10
C ALA A 81 -15.45 12.68 -10.59
N GLU A 82 -15.42 13.74 -9.77
CA GLU A 82 -16.62 14.39 -9.23
C GLU A 82 -17.60 14.83 -10.33
N SER A 83 -17.08 15.35 -11.45
CA SER A 83 -17.88 15.71 -12.64
C SER A 83 -18.57 14.52 -13.33
N GLY A 84 -18.22 13.29 -12.95
CA GLY A 84 -18.68 12.05 -13.58
C GLY A 84 -17.84 11.62 -14.79
N SER A 85 -16.76 12.34 -15.13
CA SER A 85 -15.82 11.91 -16.17
C SER A 85 -15.11 10.63 -15.76
N VAL A 86 -14.97 9.70 -16.71
CA VAL A 86 -14.14 8.51 -16.53
C VAL A 86 -12.72 8.85 -16.96
N GLY A 87 -11.76 8.63 -16.08
CA GLY A 87 -10.35 8.92 -16.34
C GLY A 87 -9.68 7.90 -17.28
N GLU A 88 -8.55 8.32 -17.86
CA GLU A 88 -7.70 7.47 -18.70
C GLU A 88 -6.61 6.82 -17.83
N ILE A 89 -6.46 5.48 -17.91
CA ILE A 89 -5.43 4.74 -17.17
C ILE A 89 -4.29 4.39 -18.12
N ASN A 90 -3.12 4.95 -17.88
CA ASN A 90 -1.92 4.71 -18.69
C ASN A 90 -1.31 3.35 -18.39
N CYS A 91 -1.16 3.03 -17.09
CA CYS A 91 -0.70 1.73 -16.64
C CYS A 91 -1.03 1.49 -15.17
N VAL A 92 -0.84 0.24 -14.76
CA VAL A 92 -0.92 -0.20 -13.36
C VAL A 92 0.33 -0.99 -13.00
N THR A 93 0.82 -0.87 -11.77
CA THR A 93 2.05 -1.53 -11.32
C THR A 93 2.02 -1.79 -9.82
N PRO A 94 2.57 -2.90 -9.31
CA PRO A 94 2.83 -3.05 -7.89
C PRO A 94 4.06 -2.23 -7.45
N ALA A 95 4.93 -1.83 -8.37
CA ALA A 95 6.15 -1.11 -8.01
C ALA A 95 5.84 0.29 -7.45
N PRO A 96 6.54 0.74 -6.39
CA PRO A 96 7.67 0.05 -5.74
C PRO A 96 7.32 -1.07 -4.75
N ALA A 97 6.06 -1.19 -4.30
CA ALA A 97 5.55 -2.23 -3.38
C ALA A 97 5.52 -3.65 -4.00
N ASN A 98 6.70 -4.22 -4.30
CA ASN A 98 6.85 -5.48 -5.03
C ASN A 98 7.45 -6.62 -4.19
N ASP A 99 7.61 -6.43 -2.88
CA ASP A 99 8.07 -7.47 -1.99
C ASP A 99 6.93 -8.37 -1.47
N PRO A 100 7.25 -9.57 -0.95
CA PRO A 100 6.25 -10.48 -0.41
C PRO A 100 5.40 -9.85 0.71
N GLY A 101 4.09 -9.80 0.49
CA GLY A 101 3.11 -9.19 1.39
C GLY A 101 2.70 -7.76 1.02
N GLU A 102 3.44 -7.12 0.10
CA GLU A 102 3.24 -5.72 -0.29
C GLU A 102 2.51 -5.57 -1.63
N ILE A 103 2.39 -6.66 -2.41
CA ILE A 103 1.66 -6.74 -3.69
C ILE A 103 0.12 -6.62 -3.48
N ARG A 104 -0.29 -6.01 -2.37
CA ARG A 104 -1.62 -5.45 -2.11
C ARG A 104 -1.73 -4.02 -2.60
N THR A 105 -0.63 -3.28 -2.64
CA THR A 105 -0.59 -1.91 -3.16
C THR A 105 -0.36 -1.96 -4.66
N ILE A 106 -1.32 -1.44 -5.43
CA ILE A 106 -1.18 -1.24 -6.87
C ILE A 106 -1.25 0.26 -7.14
N LEU A 107 -0.19 0.82 -7.74
CA LEU A 107 -0.21 2.18 -8.24
C LEU A 107 -0.96 2.23 -9.57
N VAL A 108 -2.02 3.04 -9.61
CA VAL A 108 -2.78 3.38 -10.81
C VAL A 108 -2.25 4.71 -11.37
N VAL A 109 -1.71 4.66 -12.57
CA VAL A 109 -1.09 5.81 -13.26
C VAL A 109 -1.96 6.25 -14.43
N GLY A 110 -2.26 7.54 -14.57
CA GLY A 110 -3.13 8.01 -15.64
C GLY A 110 -3.49 9.49 -15.56
N GLU A 111 -4.61 9.84 -16.16
CA GLU A 111 -5.24 11.18 -16.13
C GLU A 111 -6.70 10.98 -15.72
N TYR A 112 -7.00 11.11 -14.43
CA TYR A 112 -8.31 10.77 -13.87
C TYR A 112 -8.88 11.80 -12.91
N GLY A 113 -8.19 12.91 -12.67
CA GLY A 113 -8.77 14.07 -12.00
C GLY A 113 -7.90 15.31 -12.08
N SER A 114 -8.23 16.27 -11.23
CA SER A 114 -7.40 17.43 -10.89
C SER A 114 -7.79 17.92 -9.51
N ALA A 115 -7.06 18.88 -8.95
CA ALA A 115 -7.43 19.54 -7.70
C ALA A 115 -8.89 20.07 -7.67
N GLU A 116 -9.42 20.57 -8.78
CA GLU A 116 -10.79 21.09 -8.90
C GLU A 116 -11.84 20.04 -9.28
N ASN A 117 -11.42 18.88 -9.77
CA ASN A 117 -12.30 17.79 -10.21
C ASN A 117 -11.69 16.45 -9.80
N GLN A 118 -11.61 16.25 -8.49
CA GLN A 118 -10.91 15.09 -7.93
C GLN A 118 -11.63 13.76 -8.29
N PRO A 119 -10.89 12.66 -8.44
CA PRO A 119 -11.44 11.31 -8.46
C PRO A 119 -12.24 11.07 -7.17
N THR A 120 -13.44 10.52 -7.31
CA THR A 120 -14.33 10.22 -6.17
C THR A 120 -14.52 8.73 -5.96
N SER A 121 -14.29 7.91 -7.00
CA SER A 121 -14.41 6.47 -6.90
C SER A 121 -13.43 5.74 -7.82
N VAL A 122 -13.02 4.56 -7.36
CA VAL A 122 -12.33 3.55 -8.16
C VAL A 122 -13.13 2.25 -8.11
N GLN A 123 -13.23 1.57 -9.25
CA GLN A 123 -13.90 0.29 -9.39
C GLN A 123 -13.01 -0.67 -10.18
N ILE A 124 -13.04 -1.95 -9.78
CA ILE A 124 -12.46 -3.03 -10.58
C ILE A 124 -13.55 -3.56 -11.52
N VAL A 125 -13.37 -3.37 -12.83
CA VAL A 125 -14.36 -3.71 -13.87
C VAL A 125 -14.01 -5.00 -14.63
N GLY A 126 -12.73 -5.36 -14.67
CA GLY A 126 -12.21 -6.61 -15.24
C GLY A 126 -11.96 -7.70 -14.19
N ASN A 127 -11.55 -8.88 -14.63
CA ASN A 127 -11.16 -9.99 -13.79
C ASN A 127 -9.74 -9.79 -13.25
N LEU A 128 -9.66 -9.41 -11.97
CA LEU A 128 -8.40 -9.27 -11.24
C LEU A 128 -8.38 -10.29 -10.10
N LEU A 129 -7.39 -11.18 -10.08
CA LEU A 129 -7.35 -12.28 -9.12
C LEU A 129 -6.43 -11.99 -7.92
N SER A 130 -6.74 -12.61 -6.78
CA SER A 130 -5.78 -12.72 -5.68
C SER A 130 -4.58 -13.57 -6.10
N LYS A 131 -3.43 -13.35 -5.47
CA LYS A 131 -2.15 -14.03 -5.75
C LYS A 131 -2.21 -15.56 -5.68
N ASP A 132 -3.13 -16.11 -4.89
CA ASP A 132 -3.38 -17.55 -4.78
C ASP A 132 -4.44 -18.08 -5.78
N GLY A 133 -4.95 -17.21 -6.64
CA GLY A 133 -5.97 -17.49 -7.64
C GLY A 133 -7.34 -17.87 -7.07
N GLN A 134 -7.59 -17.67 -5.77
CA GLN A 134 -8.83 -18.11 -5.12
C GLN A 134 -9.96 -17.08 -5.21
N LEU A 135 -9.63 -15.80 -5.26
CA LEU A 135 -10.60 -14.70 -5.24
C LEU A 135 -10.53 -13.88 -6.51
N ASN A 136 -11.67 -13.30 -6.88
CA ASN A 136 -11.79 -12.33 -7.95
C ASN A 136 -12.30 -11.00 -7.39
N PHE A 137 -11.62 -9.90 -7.72
CA PHE A 137 -11.96 -8.55 -7.29
C PHE A 137 -12.98 -7.87 -8.22
N ARG A 138 -13.38 -8.48 -9.32
CA ARG A 138 -14.33 -7.86 -10.24
C ARG A 138 -15.61 -7.37 -9.54
N GLY A 139 -15.93 -6.10 -9.75
CA GLY A 139 -17.09 -5.43 -9.20
C GLY A 139 -16.86 -4.73 -7.86
N VAL A 140 -15.71 -4.92 -7.20
CA VAL A 140 -15.38 -4.17 -5.98
C VAL A 140 -15.17 -2.69 -6.30
N GLN A 141 -15.50 -1.82 -5.34
CA GLN A 141 -15.34 -0.38 -5.46
C GLN A 141 -14.94 0.25 -4.12
N SER A 142 -14.28 1.41 -4.18
CA SER A 142 -14.00 2.25 -3.01
C SER A 142 -14.19 3.71 -3.37
N SER A 143 -14.52 4.53 -2.36
CA SER A 143 -14.31 5.97 -2.45
C SER A 143 -12.81 6.27 -2.55
N VAL A 144 -12.47 7.37 -3.21
CA VAL A 144 -11.10 7.87 -3.27
C VAL A 144 -10.89 8.91 -2.17
N ILE A 145 -9.79 8.78 -1.44
CA ILE A 145 -9.32 9.75 -0.45
C ILE A 145 -8.79 10.96 -1.24
N ALA A 146 -9.32 12.15 -0.90
CA ALA A 146 -8.97 13.40 -1.54
C ALA A 146 -7.52 13.82 -1.24
N LEU A 147 -6.91 14.55 -2.17
CA LEU A 147 -5.51 14.97 -2.15
C LEU A 147 -5.11 15.60 -0.80
N GLU A 148 -5.89 16.57 -0.34
CA GLU A 148 -5.58 17.40 0.82
C GLU A 148 -5.71 16.70 2.19
N VAL A 149 -6.15 15.44 2.22
CA VAL A 149 -6.34 14.70 3.47
C VAL A 149 -5.00 14.22 4.04
N GLY A 150 -4.02 13.95 3.18
CA GLY A 150 -2.76 13.31 3.55
C GLY A 150 -2.90 11.79 3.81
N PRO A 151 -1.77 11.11 4.05
CA PRO A 151 -1.72 9.65 4.12
C PRO A 151 -2.23 9.13 5.48
N THR A 152 -2.90 7.98 5.49
CA THR A 152 -3.40 7.31 6.71
C THR A 152 -3.03 5.84 6.74
N LEU A 153 -2.99 5.19 7.90
CA LEU A 153 -2.85 3.74 7.98
C LEU A 153 -4.14 3.06 7.50
N VAL A 154 -4.00 2.13 6.55
CA VAL A 154 -5.14 1.44 5.89
C VAL A 154 -5.06 -0.07 5.96
N TRP A 155 -3.88 -0.61 6.26
CA TRP A 155 -3.70 -2.03 6.55
C TRP A 155 -2.69 -2.25 7.67
N SER A 156 -2.89 -3.31 8.43
CA SER A 156 -1.85 -3.84 9.31
C SER A 156 -2.03 -5.34 9.54
N GLU A 157 -0.92 -6.05 9.71
CA GLU A 157 -0.89 -7.50 9.86
C GLU A 157 0.34 -7.98 10.64
N VAL A 158 0.24 -9.17 11.21
CA VAL A 158 1.40 -9.90 11.71
C VAL A 158 2.14 -10.51 10.53
N VAL A 159 3.44 -10.22 10.39
CA VAL A 159 4.27 -10.88 9.37
C VAL A 159 4.68 -12.26 9.89
N PRO A 160 4.45 -13.35 9.14
CA PRO A 160 4.91 -14.68 9.52
C PRO A 160 6.44 -14.75 9.67
N GLU A 161 6.94 -15.46 10.68
CA GLU A 161 8.39 -15.53 10.99
C GLU A 161 9.25 -15.98 9.80
N ARG A 162 8.71 -16.89 8.98
CA ARG A 162 9.38 -17.37 7.76
C ARG A 162 9.66 -16.27 6.73
N ASP A 163 8.92 -15.15 6.81
CA ASP A 163 8.95 -14.05 5.86
C ASP A 163 9.69 -12.82 6.45
N TRP A 164 10.24 -12.89 7.67
CA TRP A 164 10.91 -11.75 8.32
C TRP A 164 12.23 -11.33 7.68
N GLU A 165 12.98 -12.30 7.14
CA GLU A 165 14.27 -12.06 6.50
C GLU A 165 15.23 -11.13 7.30
N LEU A 166 15.29 -11.31 8.63
CA LEU A 166 15.97 -10.37 9.53
C LEU A 166 17.41 -10.05 9.12
N GLY A 167 17.76 -8.75 9.18
CA GLY A 167 19.09 -8.23 8.89
C GLY A 167 19.50 -8.28 7.40
N LYS A 168 18.58 -8.61 6.49
CA LYS A 168 18.80 -8.46 5.05
C LYS A 168 18.36 -7.07 4.57
N PRO A 169 18.93 -6.58 3.46
CA PRO A 169 18.35 -5.45 2.72
C PRO A 169 16.89 -5.77 2.31
N ALA A 170 16.01 -4.77 2.24
CA ALA A 170 14.64 -5.00 1.76
C ALA A 170 14.65 -5.24 0.23
N THR A 171 15.46 -4.48 -0.52
CA THR A 171 15.66 -4.66 -1.96
C THR A 171 17.04 -5.23 -2.33
N PRO A 172 17.15 -6.00 -3.43
CA PRO A 172 18.44 -6.38 -4.01
C PRO A 172 19.21 -5.23 -4.68
N LEU A 173 18.61 -4.04 -4.82
CA LEU A 173 19.27 -2.88 -5.44
C LEU A 173 20.37 -2.30 -4.51
N PRO A 174 21.60 -2.09 -4.99
CA PRO A 174 22.73 -1.67 -4.16
C PRO A 174 22.67 -0.23 -3.63
N PHE A 175 21.69 0.57 -4.06
CA PHE A 175 21.59 2.01 -3.72
C PHE A 175 20.15 2.43 -3.34
N GLY A 176 19.32 1.52 -2.85
CA GLY A 176 17.95 1.82 -2.41
C GLY A 176 17.38 0.74 -1.51
N GLY A 177 16.14 0.93 -1.06
CA GLY A 177 15.26 -0.06 -0.42
C GLY A 177 15.72 -0.65 0.89
N GLY A 178 16.36 0.18 1.73
CA GLY A 178 16.63 -0.03 3.15
C GLY A 178 16.86 -1.45 3.63
N ASP A 179 16.47 -1.69 4.88
CA ASP A 179 16.73 -2.94 5.58
C ASP A 179 15.43 -3.53 6.11
N ARG A 180 15.35 -4.86 6.13
CA ARG A 180 14.38 -5.58 6.94
C ARG A 180 14.67 -5.37 8.43
N CYS A 181 13.79 -5.87 9.28
CA CYS A 181 13.96 -5.74 10.73
C CYS A 181 15.32 -6.31 11.21
N PRO A 182 15.97 -5.70 12.22
CA PRO A 182 17.27 -6.17 12.73
C PRO A 182 17.24 -7.60 13.29
N ILE A 183 18.40 -8.28 13.23
CA ILE A 183 18.58 -9.57 13.92
C ILE A 183 18.29 -9.39 15.42
N GLY A 184 17.49 -10.28 15.98
CA GLY A 184 17.03 -10.22 17.38
C GLY A 184 15.59 -9.74 17.57
N THR A 185 14.95 -9.27 16.48
CA THR A 185 13.51 -8.95 16.47
C THR A 185 12.70 -10.16 16.93
N GLN A 186 11.77 -9.96 17.87
CA GLN A 186 10.92 -11.01 18.42
C GLN A 186 9.54 -11.07 17.74
N GLN A 187 9.10 -9.99 17.11
CA GLN A 187 7.88 -9.95 16.33
C GLN A 187 7.92 -8.80 15.31
N VAL A 188 7.33 -9.01 14.14
CA VAL A 188 7.19 -8.00 13.09
C VAL A 188 5.71 -7.77 12.80
N VAL A 189 5.28 -6.51 12.87
CA VAL A 189 3.97 -6.07 12.40
C VAL A 189 4.18 -5.20 11.18
N ARG A 190 3.57 -5.56 10.04
CA ARG A 190 3.57 -4.70 8.85
C ARG A 190 2.42 -3.71 8.97
N VAL A 191 2.67 -2.47 8.57
CA VAL A 191 1.64 -1.47 8.35
C VAL A 191 1.75 -0.93 6.94
N THR A 192 0.61 -0.58 6.34
CA THR A 192 0.54 0.02 5.02
C THR A 192 -0.20 1.35 5.11
N TRP A 193 0.43 2.40 4.60
CA TRP A 193 -0.13 3.74 4.45
C TRP A 193 -0.97 3.84 3.17
N ALA A 194 -1.95 4.73 3.15
CA ALA A 194 -2.84 4.94 2.01
C ALA A 194 -2.08 5.39 0.75
N GLY A 195 -0.91 6.01 0.92
CA GLY A 195 0.08 6.26 -0.13
C GLY A 195 1.48 6.38 0.45
N GLY A 196 2.45 6.72 -0.41
CA GLY A 196 3.85 6.86 0.00
C GLY A 196 4.01 7.90 1.11
N VAL A 197 4.93 7.65 2.03
CA VAL A 197 5.16 8.53 3.20
C VAL A 197 6.63 8.91 3.32
N THR A 198 6.87 10.18 3.63
CA THR A 198 8.19 10.71 4.02
C THR A 198 8.02 11.62 5.23
N LYS A 199 9.12 12.09 5.82
CA LYS A 199 9.07 13.26 6.70
C LYS A 199 8.64 14.50 5.90
N PRO A 200 8.13 15.55 6.59
CA PRO A 200 8.04 16.88 6.00
C PRO A 200 9.39 17.31 5.43
N GLY A 201 9.42 17.66 4.14
CA GLY A 201 10.61 17.97 3.37
C GLY A 201 11.16 16.82 2.54
N GLY A 202 10.49 15.66 2.51
CA GLY A 202 10.80 14.54 1.62
C GLY A 202 11.93 13.61 2.08
N GLU A 203 12.49 13.80 3.28
CA GLU A 203 13.50 12.89 3.82
C GLU A 203 12.85 11.60 4.36
N GLU A 204 13.61 10.51 4.31
CA GLU A 204 13.20 9.22 4.89
C GLU A 204 12.98 9.32 6.41
N ILE A 205 12.03 8.52 6.95
CA ILE A 205 11.69 8.51 8.37
C ILE A 205 12.86 8.04 9.26
N ASP A 206 12.95 8.60 10.47
CA ASP A 206 13.95 8.22 11.46
C ASP A 206 13.35 7.91 12.84
N ASP A 207 14.18 7.99 13.88
CA ASP A 207 13.79 7.70 15.26
C ASP A 207 12.64 8.58 15.74
N ASN A 208 12.49 9.82 15.26
CA ASN A 208 11.39 10.69 15.67
C ASN A 208 10.03 10.11 15.25
N GLU A 209 9.89 9.68 14.00
CA GLU A 209 8.65 9.08 13.49
C GLU A 209 8.48 7.64 14.00
N ARG A 210 9.57 6.87 14.11
CA ARG A 210 9.53 5.53 14.72
C ARG A 210 8.95 5.59 16.13
N GLU A 211 9.45 6.50 16.96
CA GLU A 211 9.02 6.68 18.35
C GLU A 211 7.60 7.23 18.48
N ALA A 212 6.92 7.54 17.37
CA ALA A 212 5.53 7.95 17.34
C ALA A 212 4.56 6.78 17.13
N TYR A 213 4.99 5.66 16.54
CA TYR A 213 4.18 4.45 16.47
C TYR A 213 3.87 3.91 17.86
N ARG A 214 2.64 3.45 18.05
CA ARG A 214 2.22 2.69 19.22
C ARG A 214 1.55 1.41 18.77
N VAL A 215 2.05 0.27 19.25
CA VAL A 215 1.43 -1.04 19.01
C VAL A 215 0.81 -1.50 20.32
N THR A 216 -0.52 -1.55 20.38
CA THR A 216 -1.22 -2.13 21.53
C THR A 216 -1.16 -3.65 21.42
N MET A 217 -0.60 -4.29 22.44
CA MET A 217 -0.35 -5.73 22.50
C MET A 217 -1.09 -6.36 23.68
N SER A 218 -1.60 -7.58 23.51
CA SER A 218 -2.05 -8.44 24.60
C SER A 218 -1.01 -9.53 24.91
N PHE A 219 -0.71 -9.70 26.19
CA PHE A 219 0.24 -10.71 26.71
C PHE A 219 -0.48 -11.76 27.58
N GLY A 220 -1.73 -12.08 27.24
CA GLY A 220 -2.53 -13.05 27.99
C GLY A 220 -2.82 -12.57 29.42
N ASP A 221 -2.42 -13.35 30.41
CA ASP A 221 -2.66 -13.06 31.83
C ASP A 221 -1.93 -11.81 32.34
N GLU A 222 -0.87 -11.37 31.65
CA GLU A 222 -0.15 -10.13 31.96
C GLU A 222 -0.94 -8.87 31.55
N GLY A 223 -2.02 -9.03 30.78
CA GLY A 223 -2.88 -7.94 30.30
C GLY A 223 -2.37 -7.31 29.01
N GLU A 224 -2.85 -6.09 28.75
CA GLU A 224 -2.46 -5.30 27.58
C GLU A 224 -1.36 -4.30 27.93
N ALA A 225 -0.44 -4.09 27.00
CA ALA A 225 0.54 -3.03 27.08
C ALA A 225 0.80 -2.42 25.69
N GLU A 226 1.22 -1.16 25.70
CA GLU A 226 1.61 -0.45 24.50
C GLU A 226 3.12 -0.59 24.29
N LEU A 227 3.53 -0.99 23.09
CA LEU A 227 4.94 -1.06 22.69
C LEU A 227 5.26 0.04 21.68
N VAL A 228 6.49 0.54 21.76
CA VAL A 228 7.12 1.38 20.74
C VAL A 228 8.07 0.47 19.95
N PRO A 229 7.98 0.40 18.61
CA PRO A 229 8.92 -0.35 17.80
C PRO A 229 10.35 0.14 18.05
N TYR A 230 11.28 -0.77 18.32
CA TYR A 230 12.67 -0.40 18.56
C TYR A 230 13.43 -0.13 17.26
N ALA A 231 12.89 -0.56 16.12
CA ALA A 231 13.36 -0.27 14.78
C ALA A 231 12.18 -0.25 13.78
N ILE A 232 12.40 0.37 12.63
CA ILE A 232 11.52 0.29 11.45
C ILE A 232 12.33 -0.30 10.29
N GLY A 233 11.82 -1.39 9.70
CA GLY A 233 12.27 -1.92 8.42
C GLY A 233 11.36 -1.47 7.27
N ASP A 234 11.71 -1.82 6.03
CA ASP A 234 11.13 -1.24 4.78
C ASP A 234 11.24 0.27 4.79
N ARG A 235 12.45 0.79 4.66
CA ARG A 235 12.66 2.23 4.50
C ARG A 235 13.36 2.47 3.18
N GLY A 236 13.07 3.54 2.48
CA GLY A 236 13.87 3.99 1.34
C GLY A 236 13.76 3.14 0.07
N ASP A 237 12.77 2.27 -0.04
CA ASP A 237 12.35 1.61 -1.30
C ASP A 237 11.31 2.45 -2.04
N GLY A 238 10.76 3.47 -1.38
CA GLY A 238 9.86 4.46 -1.95
C GLY A 238 8.41 3.98 -2.02
N ASP A 239 8.06 2.94 -1.27
CA ASP A 239 6.71 2.42 -1.21
C ASP A 239 5.91 2.97 0.00
N ASN A 240 4.80 2.34 0.33
CA ASN A 240 3.89 2.76 1.41
C ASN A 240 3.86 1.79 2.60
N ASN A 241 4.84 0.90 2.74
CA ASN A 241 4.90 -0.10 3.80
C ASN A 241 5.97 0.25 4.84
N HIS A 242 5.73 -0.15 6.08
CA HIS A 242 6.75 -0.18 7.11
C HIS A 242 6.66 -1.50 7.89
N LEU A 243 7.81 -2.00 8.33
CA LEU A 243 7.91 -3.13 9.25
C LEU A 243 8.21 -2.62 10.66
N LEU A 244 7.24 -2.74 11.57
CA LEU A 244 7.39 -2.39 12.98
C LEU A 244 8.10 -3.54 13.70
N CYS A 245 9.37 -3.33 14.07
CA CYS A 245 10.19 -4.35 14.72
C CYS A 245 10.02 -4.28 16.25
N LEU A 246 9.48 -5.35 16.84
CA LEU A 246 9.18 -5.44 18.27
C LEU A 246 10.18 -6.34 18.98
N ASP A 247 10.60 -5.94 20.19
CA ASP A 247 11.53 -6.67 21.04
C ASP A 247 10.83 -7.71 21.93
N ARG A 248 9.50 -7.80 21.82
CA ARG A 248 8.67 -8.72 22.58
C ARG A 248 7.53 -9.26 21.71
N ALA A 249 7.32 -10.56 21.77
CA ALA A 249 6.21 -11.23 21.09
C ALA A 249 4.94 -11.25 21.97
N GLY A 250 3.79 -11.06 21.34
CA GLY A 250 2.46 -11.17 21.94
C GLY A 250 1.37 -11.19 20.86
N LEU A 251 0.14 -10.91 21.25
CA LEU A 251 -0.96 -10.70 20.30
C LEU A 251 -1.12 -9.19 20.02
N PRO A 252 -0.67 -8.69 18.86
CA PRO A 252 -0.93 -7.31 18.47
C PRO A 252 -2.42 -7.12 18.21
N LEU A 253 -2.97 -6.04 18.75
CA LEU A 253 -4.38 -5.70 18.66
C LEU A 253 -4.59 -4.54 17.69
N ARG A 254 -3.83 -3.46 17.85
CA ARG A 254 -3.92 -2.28 17.00
C ARG A 254 -2.62 -1.51 16.90
N VAL A 255 -2.52 -0.69 15.87
CA VAL A 255 -1.46 0.31 15.69
C VAL A 255 -2.07 1.71 15.67
N ASP A 256 -1.44 2.63 16.39
CA ASP A 256 -1.77 4.05 16.41
C ASP A 256 -0.57 4.87 15.91
N PHE A 257 -0.85 5.97 15.19
CA PHE A 257 0.14 6.97 14.80
C PHE A 257 -0.46 8.39 14.89
N PRO A 258 0.25 9.36 15.49
CA PRO A 258 -0.26 10.71 15.69
C PRO A 258 -0.24 11.54 14.39
N ALA A 259 -0.97 12.65 14.38
CA ALA A 259 -0.99 13.56 13.23
C ALA A 259 0.33 14.32 13.06
N GLY A 260 0.65 14.69 11.82
CA GLY A 260 1.61 15.74 11.49
C GLY A 260 3.09 15.35 11.57
N LEU A 261 3.42 14.07 11.44
CA LEU A 261 4.82 13.59 11.48
C LEU A 261 5.31 13.02 10.15
N VAL A 262 4.40 12.58 9.28
CA VAL A 262 4.71 12.17 7.91
C VAL A 262 3.83 12.90 6.92
N THR A 263 4.30 13.01 5.68
CA THR A 263 3.59 13.62 4.56
C THR A 263 3.51 12.66 3.39
N ASP A 264 2.54 12.88 2.52
CA ASP A 264 2.57 12.29 1.17
C ASP A 264 3.59 13.04 0.28
N PRO A 265 3.78 12.61 -0.99
CA PRO A 265 4.71 13.28 -1.91
C PRO A 265 4.34 14.73 -2.27
N ARG A 266 3.13 15.20 -1.92
CA ARG A 266 2.70 16.60 -2.08
C ARG A 266 2.93 17.45 -0.84
N GLU A 267 3.52 16.88 0.21
CA GLU A 267 3.73 17.52 1.51
C GLU A 267 2.43 17.73 2.33
N ASP A 268 1.37 16.98 2.00
CA ASP A 268 0.13 16.97 2.77
C ASP A 268 0.32 16.09 4.03
N LEU A 269 0.21 16.70 5.21
CA LEU A 269 0.49 16.05 6.51
C LEU A 269 -0.55 14.99 6.86
N ASN A 270 -0.07 13.86 7.40
CA ASN A 270 -0.95 12.81 7.89
C ASN A 270 -1.86 13.28 9.03
N PRO A 271 -3.14 12.90 9.06
CA PRO A 271 -3.96 13.03 10.25
C PRO A 271 -3.59 11.92 11.26
N SER A 272 -4.13 12.02 12.47
CA SER A 272 -3.99 10.92 13.44
C SER A 272 -4.77 9.72 12.94
N THR A 273 -4.15 8.54 13.02
CA THR A 273 -4.68 7.31 12.44
C THR A 273 -4.52 6.13 13.41
N ARG A 274 -5.46 5.20 13.31
CA ARG A 274 -5.52 3.97 14.10
C ARG A 274 -6.07 2.86 13.22
N ILE A 275 -5.48 1.68 13.31
CA ILE A 275 -5.96 0.48 12.64
C ILE A 275 -5.81 -0.76 13.52
N GLU A 276 -6.78 -1.68 13.45
CA GLU A 276 -6.69 -2.99 14.10
C GLU A 276 -5.75 -3.90 13.31
N VAL A 277 -5.00 -4.75 14.02
CA VAL A 277 -4.07 -5.70 13.39
C VAL A 277 -4.83 -6.91 12.89
N THR A 278 -4.72 -7.17 11.59
CA THR A 278 -5.36 -8.32 10.97
C THR A 278 -4.62 -9.59 11.34
N MET A 279 -5.37 -10.57 11.86
CA MET A 279 -4.91 -11.91 12.19
C MET A 279 -5.54 -12.89 11.18
N TYR A 280 -4.73 -13.60 10.41
CA TYR A 280 -5.19 -14.65 9.49
C TYR A 280 -4.13 -15.73 9.29
#